data_AF-A0A7Y3EXT5-F1
#
_entry.id   AF-A0A7Y3EXT5-F1
#
_cell.length_a   1.000
_cell.length_b   1.000
_cell.length_c   1.000
_cell.angle_alpha   90.00
_cell.angle_beta   90.00
_cell.angle_gamma   90.00
#
_symmetry.space_group_name_H-M   'P 1'
#
loop_
_entity.id
_entity.type
_entity.pdbx_description
1 polymer ?
#
loop_
_entity_poly.entity_id
_entity_poly.type
_entity_poly.pdbx_seq_one_letter_code
_entity_poly.pdbx_strand_id
1 'polypeptide(L)'
;IRTEEMDRVAREGVAAHWAYKEGQKVNANDARLFRGLKQLVNSLQEVEDPREFLETVRGELNDPEVYALTPNGEVKEFPSQSCPIDFAFAIHTEVGNHCSGAKVNGRLVPLKYHLQNGDIVEIITSPKQRPRRGWLDLVKTSRARARIRSWLRREEKEKALQLGREICERELKKNDMTLKKMIKSGHIKVLLKTLRCNSLEDMLGKVGSGSITIQTLLKALIPPELRKDQEISQAQTSPEDMAAAMVSHQRAEVAGSGSVIQIDGIDDVLVKVSQCCNPVPGDPIVGFITTGRGVSVHKSDCSNLLSTDPQRWMEVFWNNADSHQYRAEIQVIAENSKGIFADISSAIGTDNATISDISAHTTAVDTVEFTIVVEVKNLDHLQLLLQHLRQMASVIAVRRS
;
A
#
# COMPACT_ATOMS: atom_id res chain seq x y z
N ILE A 1 27.30 -43.60 -18.22
CA ILE A 1 27.05 -44.13 -19.58
C ILE A 1 25.70 -44.84 -19.52
N ARG A 2 24.73 -44.42 -20.34
CA ARG A 2 23.38 -45.00 -20.38
C ARG A 2 22.96 -45.15 -21.85
N THR A 3 22.11 -46.13 -22.14
CA THR A 3 21.60 -46.35 -23.50
C THR A 3 20.68 -45.19 -23.93
N GLU A 4 20.49 -44.97 -25.22
CA GLU A 4 19.59 -43.92 -25.73
C GLU A 4 18.17 -44.06 -25.16
N GLU A 5 17.73 -45.29 -24.93
CA GLU A 5 16.43 -45.59 -24.36
C GLU A 5 16.34 -45.22 -22.87
N MET A 6 17.39 -45.51 -22.10
CA MET A 6 17.50 -45.05 -20.71
C MET A 6 17.64 -43.52 -20.61
N ASP A 7 18.26 -42.89 -21.61
CA ASP A 7 18.39 -41.45 -21.68
C ASP A 7 17.05 -40.78 -22.01
N ARG A 8 16.24 -41.36 -22.91
CA ARG A 8 14.86 -40.93 -23.20
C ARG A 8 13.98 -41.00 -21.96
N VAL A 9 14.00 -42.12 -21.23
CA VAL A 9 13.25 -42.29 -19.97
C VAL A 9 13.74 -41.31 -18.90
N ALA A 10 15.04 -41.04 -18.81
CA ALA A 10 15.57 -40.07 -17.85
C ALA A 10 15.20 -38.61 -18.18
N ARG A 11 15.10 -38.24 -19.47
CA ARG A 11 14.66 -36.90 -19.90
C ARG A 11 13.14 -36.71 -19.77
N GLU A 12 12.37 -37.70 -20.20
CA GLU A 12 10.90 -37.63 -20.31
C GLU A 12 10.17 -38.09 -19.03
N GLY A 13 10.83 -38.86 -18.17
CA GLY A 13 10.33 -39.26 -16.86
C GLY A 13 9.11 -40.19 -16.91
N VAL A 14 8.10 -39.89 -16.07
CA VAL A 14 6.91 -40.73 -15.81
C VAL A 14 6.12 -41.05 -17.10
N ALA A 15 6.15 -40.16 -18.10
CA ALA A 15 5.47 -40.34 -19.38
C ALA A 15 6.04 -41.53 -20.18
N ALA A 16 7.37 -41.68 -20.21
CA ALA A 16 8.03 -42.80 -20.86
C ALA A 16 7.85 -44.12 -20.08
N HIS A 17 7.75 -44.02 -18.74
CA HIS A 17 7.51 -45.17 -17.86
C HIS A 17 6.06 -45.69 -17.93
N TRP A 18 5.07 -44.80 -18.12
CA TRP A 18 3.67 -45.18 -18.34
C TRP A 18 3.50 -45.89 -19.69
N ALA A 19 4.07 -45.34 -20.75
CA ALA A 19 4.12 -45.96 -22.08
C ALA A 19 4.78 -47.35 -22.09
N TYR A 20 5.85 -47.51 -21.31
CA TYR A 20 6.54 -48.79 -21.15
C TYR A 20 5.69 -49.84 -20.40
N LYS A 21 4.93 -49.44 -19.38
CA LYS A 21 4.08 -50.37 -18.60
C LYS A 21 2.79 -50.77 -19.31
N GLU A 22 2.22 -49.91 -20.16
CA GLU A 22 0.94 -50.18 -20.85
C GLU A 22 1.09 -50.60 -22.32
N GLY A 23 2.32 -50.59 -22.88
CA GLY A 23 2.58 -51.09 -24.23
C GLY A 23 1.99 -50.23 -25.36
N GLN A 24 1.53 -49.01 -25.06
CA GLN A 24 0.99 -48.07 -26.06
C GLN A 24 2.04 -47.07 -26.54
N LYS A 25 2.00 -46.74 -27.83
CA LYS A 25 2.81 -45.66 -28.43
C LYS A 25 2.29 -44.32 -27.94
N VAL A 26 3.14 -43.54 -27.26
CA VAL A 26 2.82 -42.18 -26.79
C VAL A 26 2.48 -41.30 -27.99
N ASN A 27 1.27 -40.74 -28.00
CA ASN A 27 0.91 -39.70 -28.97
C ASN A 27 1.50 -38.34 -28.53
N ALA A 28 1.75 -37.45 -29.49
CA ALA A 28 2.30 -36.11 -29.22
C ALA A 28 1.45 -35.29 -28.22
N ASN A 29 0.14 -35.52 -28.19
CA ASN A 29 -0.78 -34.90 -27.23
C ASN A 29 -0.56 -35.38 -25.79
N ASP A 30 -0.27 -36.67 -25.58
CA ASP A 30 -0.02 -37.22 -24.25
C ASP A 30 1.30 -36.67 -23.70
N ALA A 31 2.33 -36.60 -24.55
CA ALA A 31 3.60 -35.98 -24.20
C ALA A 31 3.44 -34.49 -23.81
N ARG A 32 2.52 -33.76 -24.44
CA ARG A 32 2.19 -32.36 -24.11
C ARG A 32 1.48 -32.26 -22.76
N LEU A 33 0.48 -33.13 -22.50
CA LEU A 33 -0.21 -33.25 -21.21
C LEU A 33 0.76 -33.54 -20.06
N PHE A 34 1.67 -34.48 -20.23
CA PHE A 34 2.67 -34.81 -19.21
C PHE A 34 3.71 -33.71 -19.01
N ARG A 35 4.07 -32.96 -20.05
CA ARG A 35 4.94 -31.78 -19.95
C ARG A 35 4.27 -30.67 -19.14
N GLY A 36 2.99 -30.41 -19.39
CA GLY A 36 2.15 -29.50 -18.60
C GLY A 36 2.06 -29.94 -17.14
N LEU A 37 1.85 -31.24 -16.89
CA LEU A 37 1.82 -31.78 -15.52
C LEU A 37 3.16 -31.59 -14.78
N LYS A 38 4.29 -31.80 -15.45
CA LYS A 38 5.63 -31.62 -14.87
C LYS A 38 5.94 -30.14 -14.59
N GLN A 39 5.53 -29.23 -15.46
CA GLN A 39 5.61 -27.79 -15.22
C GLN A 39 4.74 -27.37 -14.04
N LEU A 40 3.52 -27.89 -13.94
CA LEU A 40 2.61 -27.65 -12.84
C LEU A 40 3.18 -28.14 -11.50
N VAL A 41 3.80 -29.33 -11.46
CA VAL A 41 4.47 -29.86 -10.26
C VAL A 41 5.69 -29.02 -9.86
N ASN A 42 6.47 -28.52 -10.83
CA ASN A 42 7.57 -27.60 -10.51
C ASN A 42 7.04 -26.26 -9.99
N SER A 43 5.91 -25.77 -10.51
CA SER A 43 5.28 -24.54 -10.01
C SER A 43 4.75 -24.70 -8.58
N LEU A 44 4.28 -25.90 -8.18
CA LEU A 44 3.85 -26.22 -6.82
C LEU A 44 4.96 -26.04 -5.77
N GLN A 45 6.23 -26.21 -6.17
CA GLN A 45 7.36 -26.03 -5.25
C GLN A 45 7.71 -24.55 -5.01
N GLU A 46 7.22 -23.63 -5.84
CA GLU A 46 7.64 -22.22 -5.83
C GLU A 46 6.60 -21.26 -5.23
N VAL A 47 5.35 -21.69 -4.99
CA VAL A 47 4.24 -20.81 -4.59
C VAL A 47 3.82 -21.06 -3.14
N GLU A 48 3.92 -20.02 -2.30
CA GLU A 48 3.57 -20.07 -0.87
C GLU A 48 2.05 -19.89 -0.61
N ASP A 49 1.30 -19.27 -1.53
CA ASP A 49 -0.13 -18.92 -1.36
C ASP A 49 -1.06 -19.75 -2.27
N PRO A 50 -2.03 -20.51 -1.71
CA PRO A 50 -3.00 -21.30 -2.48
C PRO A 50 -3.83 -20.51 -3.51
N ARG A 51 -4.07 -19.21 -3.29
CA ARG A 51 -4.81 -18.38 -4.25
C ARG A 51 -3.97 -18.01 -5.46
N GLU A 52 -2.68 -17.77 -5.26
CA GLU A 52 -1.73 -17.51 -6.35
C GLU A 52 -1.48 -18.75 -7.19
N PHE A 53 -1.56 -19.94 -6.57
CA PHE A 53 -1.51 -21.21 -7.28
C PHE A 53 -2.65 -21.34 -8.31
N LEU A 54 -3.91 -21.06 -7.92
CA LEU A 54 -5.04 -21.16 -8.84
C LEU A 54 -4.95 -20.18 -10.02
N GLU A 55 -4.47 -18.95 -9.77
CA GLU A 55 -4.19 -18.01 -10.86
C GLU A 55 -3.09 -18.53 -11.80
N THR A 56 -2.07 -19.20 -11.26
CA THR A 56 -0.96 -19.74 -12.03
C THR A 56 -1.39 -20.88 -12.94
N VAL A 57 -2.10 -21.86 -12.38
CA VAL A 57 -2.63 -23.02 -13.12
C VAL A 57 -3.61 -22.56 -14.20
N ARG A 58 -4.49 -21.61 -13.91
CA ARG A 58 -5.45 -21.09 -14.89
C ARG A 58 -4.76 -20.40 -16.07
N GLY A 59 -3.64 -19.73 -15.83
CA GLY A 59 -2.85 -19.09 -16.89
C GLY A 59 -2.10 -20.09 -17.78
N GLU A 60 -1.58 -21.18 -17.21
CA GLU A 60 -0.83 -22.21 -17.95
C GLU A 60 -1.71 -23.14 -18.80
N LEU A 61 -3.01 -23.20 -18.53
CA LEU A 61 -3.97 -24.02 -19.30
C LEU A 61 -4.46 -23.35 -20.60
N ASN A 62 -4.10 -22.08 -20.83
CA ASN A 62 -4.44 -21.39 -22.08
C ASN A 62 -3.42 -21.73 -23.17
N ASP A 63 -3.89 -21.97 -24.39
CA ASP A 63 -3.00 -22.19 -25.54
C ASP A 63 -2.18 -20.91 -25.84
N PRO A 64 -0.87 -21.06 -26.15
CA PRO A 64 -0.04 -19.93 -26.52
C PRO A 64 -0.47 -19.38 -27.88
N GLU A 65 -0.69 -18.07 -27.95
CA GLU A 65 -1.09 -17.37 -29.18
C GLU A 65 0.09 -16.63 -29.82
N VAL A 66 1.18 -16.39 -29.08
CA VAL A 66 2.33 -15.59 -29.51
C VAL A 66 3.66 -16.33 -29.30
N TYR A 67 4.50 -16.34 -30.33
CA TYR A 67 5.85 -16.89 -30.35
C TYR A 67 6.88 -15.77 -30.56
N ALA A 68 7.70 -15.53 -29.54
CA ALA A 68 8.79 -14.55 -29.59
C ALA A 68 10.15 -15.27 -29.56
N LEU A 69 11.16 -14.67 -30.18
CA LEU A 69 12.50 -15.25 -30.28
C LEU A 69 13.50 -14.49 -29.41
N THR A 70 14.42 -15.23 -28.81
CA THR A 70 15.63 -14.65 -28.22
C THR A 70 16.62 -14.28 -29.34
N PRO A 71 17.62 -13.41 -29.06
CA PRO A 71 18.67 -13.08 -30.04
C PRO A 71 19.48 -14.30 -30.50
N ASN A 72 19.49 -15.35 -29.67
CA ASN A 72 20.17 -16.62 -29.96
C ASN A 72 19.29 -17.60 -30.77
N GLY A 73 18.06 -17.22 -31.12
CA GLY A 73 17.14 -18.04 -31.90
C GLY A 73 16.30 -19.03 -31.10
N GLU A 74 16.27 -18.93 -29.76
CA GLU A 74 15.36 -19.75 -28.95
C GLU A 74 13.94 -19.21 -29.04
N VAL A 75 12.97 -20.07 -29.35
CA VAL A 75 11.55 -19.72 -29.39
C VAL A 75 10.95 -19.83 -27.99
N LYS A 76 10.21 -18.79 -27.59
CA LYS A 76 9.48 -18.70 -26.33
C LYS A 76 8.01 -18.43 -26.60
N GLU A 77 7.16 -19.13 -25.86
CA GLU A 77 5.71 -19.16 -26.04
C GLU A 77 5.03 -18.28 -24.99
N PHE A 78 4.06 -17.47 -25.44
CA PHE A 78 3.35 -16.51 -24.59
C PHE A 78 1.86 -16.43 -24.94
N PRO A 79 0.99 -16.06 -23.97
CA PRO A 79 -0.38 -15.70 -24.26
C PRO A 79 -0.43 -14.39 -25.07
N SER A 80 -1.56 -14.13 -25.73
CA SER A 80 -1.76 -12.84 -26.40
C SER A 80 -1.63 -11.66 -25.44
N GLN A 81 -1.21 -10.53 -26.01
CA GLN A 81 -0.97 -9.29 -25.27
C GLN A 81 0.15 -9.40 -24.21
N SER A 82 1.03 -10.38 -24.31
CA SER A 82 2.22 -10.43 -23.46
C SER A 82 3.17 -9.28 -23.80
N CYS A 83 3.87 -8.79 -22.79
CA CYS A 83 4.77 -7.65 -22.92
C CYS A 83 6.25 -8.06 -22.80
N PRO A 84 7.23 -7.19 -23.13
CA PRO A 84 8.64 -7.50 -22.95
C PRO A 84 9.04 -7.84 -21.50
N ILE A 85 8.26 -7.41 -20.50
CA ILE A 85 8.48 -7.80 -19.09
C ILE A 85 8.17 -9.29 -18.89
N ASP A 86 7.07 -9.79 -19.49
CA ASP A 86 6.75 -11.23 -19.50
C ASP A 86 7.91 -12.04 -20.11
N PHE A 87 8.45 -11.55 -21.23
CA PHE A 87 9.61 -12.16 -21.89
C PHE A 87 10.85 -12.21 -20.99
N ALA A 88 11.16 -11.10 -20.31
CA ALA A 88 12.30 -11.04 -19.39
C ALA A 88 12.20 -12.07 -18.25
N PHE A 89 11.02 -12.22 -17.63
CA PHE A 89 10.77 -13.20 -16.57
C PHE A 89 10.70 -14.65 -17.08
N ALA A 90 10.40 -14.87 -18.36
CA ALA A 90 10.45 -16.18 -18.98
C ALA A 90 11.89 -16.66 -19.26
N ILE A 91 12.84 -15.73 -19.50
CA ILE A 91 14.26 -16.06 -19.59
C ILE A 91 14.81 -16.38 -18.20
N HIS A 92 14.75 -15.40 -17.29
CA HIS A 92 15.26 -15.56 -15.93
C HIS A 92 14.69 -14.51 -14.99
N THR A 93 14.49 -14.88 -13.73
CA THR A 93 13.94 -13.97 -12.71
C THR A 93 14.81 -12.73 -12.50
N GLU A 94 16.14 -12.87 -12.54
CA GLU A 94 17.05 -11.71 -12.40
C GLU A 94 16.98 -10.76 -13.60
N VAL A 95 16.85 -11.29 -14.82
CA VAL A 95 16.68 -10.48 -16.03
C VAL A 95 15.37 -9.69 -15.96
N GLY A 96 14.28 -10.35 -15.52
CA GLY A 96 13.01 -9.69 -15.23
C GLY A 96 13.13 -8.59 -14.17
N ASN A 97 13.78 -8.89 -13.03
CA ASN A 97 13.94 -7.94 -11.93
C ASN A 97 14.71 -6.68 -12.32
N HIS A 98 15.68 -6.81 -13.23
CA HIS A 98 16.53 -5.72 -13.70
C HIS A 98 16.09 -5.15 -15.06
N CYS A 99 14.92 -5.53 -15.58
CA CYS A 99 14.43 -5.08 -16.89
C CYS A 99 14.14 -3.58 -16.90
N SER A 100 14.97 -2.81 -17.62
CA SER A 100 14.84 -1.35 -17.76
C SER A 100 14.17 -0.94 -19.08
N GLY A 101 14.31 -1.76 -20.12
CA GLY A 101 13.76 -1.53 -21.44
C GLY A 101 13.90 -2.76 -22.31
N ALA A 102 13.35 -2.69 -23.53
CA ALA A 102 13.45 -3.76 -24.50
C ALA A 102 13.70 -3.21 -25.90
N LYS A 103 14.37 -4.01 -26.73
CA LYS A 103 14.45 -3.82 -28.17
C LYS A 103 13.72 -4.96 -28.85
N VAL A 104 12.94 -4.64 -29.87
CA VAL A 104 12.27 -5.60 -30.72
C VAL A 104 12.76 -5.37 -32.15
N ASN A 105 13.29 -6.41 -32.79
CA ASN A 105 13.86 -6.34 -34.14
C ASN A 105 14.90 -5.21 -34.29
N GLY A 106 15.73 -5.03 -33.25
CA GLY A 106 16.79 -4.01 -33.20
C GLY A 106 16.33 -2.59 -32.83
N ARG A 107 15.02 -2.33 -32.68
CA ARG A 107 14.47 -1.01 -32.34
C ARG A 107 14.00 -0.95 -30.89
N LEU A 108 14.25 0.17 -30.21
CA LEU A 108 13.75 0.40 -28.84
C LEU A 108 12.22 0.47 -28.82
N VAL A 109 11.60 -0.30 -27.93
CA VAL A 109 10.15 -0.30 -27.72
C VAL A 109 9.80 0.02 -26.26
N PRO A 110 8.63 0.65 -26.01
CA PRO A 110 8.16 0.83 -24.64
C PRO A 110 7.83 -0.53 -24.01
N LEU A 111 7.94 -0.63 -22.68
CA LEU A 111 7.59 -1.85 -21.93
C LEU A 111 6.11 -2.25 -22.04
N LYS A 112 5.24 -1.34 -22.50
CA LYS A 112 3.82 -1.58 -22.79
C LYS A 112 3.57 -2.22 -24.17
N TYR A 113 4.60 -2.35 -25.00
CA TYR A 113 4.47 -3.01 -26.30
C TYR A 113 3.97 -4.44 -26.12
N HIS A 114 3.11 -4.90 -27.03
CA HIS A 114 2.60 -6.27 -27.04
C HIS A 114 3.40 -7.08 -28.06
N LEU A 115 3.94 -8.22 -27.63
CA LEU A 115 4.74 -9.09 -28.47
C LEU A 115 3.92 -9.65 -29.63
N GLN A 116 4.53 -9.74 -30.81
CA GLN A 116 3.95 -10.35 -32.00
C GLN A 116 4.70 -11.62 -32.41
N ASN A 117 4.06 -12.43 -33.25
CA ASN A 117 4.67 -13.65 -33.79
C ASN A 117 5.91 -13.31 -34.63
N GLY A 118 7.05 -13.91 -34.28
CA GLY A 118 8.31 -13.71 -34.99
C GLY A 118 9.16 -12.54 -34.48
N ASP A 119 8.73 -11.83 -33.44
CA ASP A 119 9.51 -10.74 -32.85
C ASP A 119 10.79 -11.26 -32.20
N ILE A 120 11.94 -10.68 -32.58
CA ILE A 120 13.23 -10.91 -31.91
C ILE A 120 13.35 -9.89 -30.78
N VAL A 121 13.32 -10.36 -29.54
CA VAL A 121 13.28 -9.50 -28.35
C VAL A 121 14.63 -9.52 -27.63
N GLU A 122 15.24 -8.35 -27.47
CA GLU A 122 16.42 -8.12 -26.64
C GLU A 122 16.01 -7.34 -25.38
N ILE A 123 16.36 -7.84 -24.20
CA ILE A 123 16.06 -7.16 -22.93
C ILE A 123 17.26 -6.31 -22.51
N ILE A 124 17.02 -5.05 -22.20
CA ILE A 124 18.02 -4.13 -21.65
C ILE A 124 17.89 -4.16 -20.12
N THR A 125 18.91 -4.70 -19.45
CA THR A 125 18.96 -4.77 -17.99
C THR A 125 19.74 -3.62 -17.38
N SER A 126 19.35 -3.20 -16.17
CA SER A 126 20.07 -2.19 -15.38
C SER A 126 20.15 -2.62 -13.91
N PRO A 127 21.34 -2.51 -13.28
CA PRO A 127 21.52 -2.92 -11.89
C PRO A 127 20.79 -2.03 -10.88
N LYS A 128 20.35 -0.83 -11.27
CA LYS A 128 19.53 0.07 -10.42
C LYS A 128 18.03 -0.22 -10.55
N GLN A 129 17.62 -0.90 -11.62
CA GLN A 129 16.22 -1.17 -11.86
C GLN A 129 15.72 -2.28 -10.94
N ARG A 130 14.49 -2.12 -10.46
CA ARG A 130 13.77 -3.06 -9.61
C ARG A 130 12.31 -3.15 -10.05
N PRO A 131 11.63 -4.28 -9.78
CA PRO A 131 10.20 -4.39 -10.03
C PRO A 131 9.40 -3.29 -9.32
N ARG A 132 8.35 -2.80 -9.98
CA ARG A 132 7.45 -1.78 -9.44
C ARG A 132 6.02 -2.27 -9.48
N ARG A 133 5.17 -1.75 -8.59
CA ARG A 133 3.74 -2.13 -8.52
C ARG A 133 3.02 -1.99 -9.87
N GLY A 134 3.28 -0.93 -10.63
CA GLY A 134 2.67 -0.71 -11.94
C GLY A 134 3.01 -1.76 -13.01
N TRP A 135 4.00 -2.65 -12.80
CA TRP A 135 4.24 -3.78 -13.70
C TRP A 135 3.16 -4.84 -13.61
N LEU A 136 2.45 -4.96 -12.48
CA LEU A 136 1.37 -5.94 -12.31
C LEU A 136 0.19 -5.67 -13.26
N ASP A 137 0.03 -4.43 -13.72
CA ASP A 137 -1.03 -4.04 -14.67
C ASP A 137 -0.65 -4.34 -16.13
N LEU A 138 0.66 -4.40 -16.42
CA LEU A 138 1.20 -4.63 -17.76
C LEU A 138 1.35 -6.13 -18.07
N VAL A 139 1.80 -6.89 -17.08
CA VAL A 139 2.21 -8.28 -17.21
C VAL A 139 1.01 -9.22 -17.28
N LYS A 140 1.00 -10.09 -18.28
CA LYS A 140 -0.08 -11.05 -18.53
C LYS A 140 0.22 -12.45 -18.01
N THR A 141 1.48 -12.87 -18.04
CA THR A 141 1.85 -14.22 -17.60
C THR A 141 1.74 -14.36 -16.09
N SER A 142 1.16 -15.47 -15.65
CA SER A 142 1.03 -15.79 -14.23
C SER A 142 2.39 -15.88 -13.53
N ARG A 143 3.37 -16.50 -14.20
CA ARG A 143 4.75 -16.62 -13.71
C ARG A 143 5.36 -15.26 -13.39
N ALA A 144 5.30 -14.30 -14.31
CA ALA A 144 5.87 -12.98 -14.07
C ALA A 144 5.11 -12.21 -12.99
N ARG A 145 3.77 -12.28 -12.96
CA ARG A 145 2.94 -11.68 -11.89
C ARG A 145 3.33 -12.23 -10.51
N ALA A 146 3.48 -13.54 -10.38
CA ALA A 146 3.87 -14.19 -9.12
C ALA A 146 5.26 -13.75 -8.67
N ARG A 147 6.24 -13.70 -9.58
CA ARG A 147 7.61 -13.25 -9.25
C ARG A 147 7.66 -11.78 -8.84
N ILE A 148 6.92 -10.91 -9.53
CA ILE A 148 6.83 -9.48 -9.18
C ILE A 148 6.18 -9.30 -7.80
N ARG A 149 5.05 -10.00 -7.52
CA ARG A 149 4.39 -9.94 -6.21
C ARG A 149 5.32 -10.44 -5.09
N SER A 150 5.98 -11.57 -5.29
CA SER A 150 6.94 -12.13 -4.34
C SER A 150 8.07 -11.14 -4.05
N TRP A 151 8.62 -10.50 -5.09
CA TRP A 151 9.67 -9.50 -4.92
C TRP A 151 9.19 -8.28 -4.12
N LEU A 152 8.01 -7.74 -4.45
CA LEU A 152 7.42 -6.59 -3.75
C LEU A 152 7.13 -6.90 -2.27
N ARG A 153 6.56 -8.08 -1.99
CA ARG A 153 6.32 -8.53 -0.60
C ARG A 153 7.62 -8.63 0.18
N ARG A 154 8.69 -9.15 -0.43
CA ARG A 154 10.00 -9.27 0.22
C ARG A 154 10.60 -7.89 0.50
N GLU A 155 10.54 -6.96 -0.45
CA GLU A 155 11.01 -5.59 -0.25
C GLU A 155 10.23 -4.87 0.86
N GLU A 156 8.89 -4.99 0.85
CA GLU A 156 8.02 -4.42 1.90
C GLU A 156 8.31 -5.03 3.27
N LYS A 157 8.52 -6.34 3.34
CA LYS A 157 8.88 -7.04 4.58
C LYS A 157 10.23 -6.58 5.12
N GLU A 158 11.23 -6.39 4.25
CA GLU A 158 12.56 -5.92 4.64
C GLU A 158 12.50 -4.50 5.19
N LYS A 159 11.78 -3.59 4.51
CA LYS A 159 11.54 -2.21 4.99
C LYS A 159 10.78 -2.20 6.31
N ALA A 160 9.72 -3.01 6.43
CA ALA A 160 8.95 -3.12 7.66
C ALA A 160 9.80 -3.67 8.82
N LEU A 161 10.69 -4.63 8.58
CA LEU A 161 11.59 -5.15 9.60
C LEU A 161 12.58 -4.08 10.08
N GLN A 162 13.15 -3.31 9.15
CA GLN A 162 14.06 -2.22 9.49
C GLN A 162 13.35 -1.14 10.33
N LEU A 163 12.20 -0.65 9.86
CA LEU A 163 11.39 0.34 10.58
C LEU A 163 10.96 -0.18 11.95
N GLY A 164 10.49 -1.44 12.02
CA GLY A 164 10.09 -2.05 13.27
C GLY A 164 11.24 -2.14 14.27
N ARG A 165 12.47 -2.39 13.80
CA ARG A 165 13.66 -2.38 14.64
C ARG A 165 13.97 -0.99 15.16
N GLU A 166 13.97 0.02 14.31
CA GLU A 166 14.23 1.42 14.70
C GLU A 166 13.20 1.90 15.74
N ILE A 167 11.92 1.61 15.50
CA ILE A 167 10.83 1.90 16.43
C ILE A 167 11.03 1.19 17.76
N CYS A 168 11.29 -0.12 17.75
CA CYS A 168 11.49 -0.88 18.98
C CYS A 168 12.73 -0.40 19.76
N GLU A 169 13.84 -0.10 19.07
CA GLU A 169 15.07 0.40 19.71
C GLU A 169 14.84 1.78 20.35
N ARG A 170 14.11 2.68 19.68
CA ARG A 170 13.74 4.00 20.22
C ARG A 170 12.89 3.88 21.48
N GLU A 171 11.85 3.06 21.45
CA GLU A 171 10.89 2.93 22.54
C GLU A 171 11.44 2.14 23.74
N LEU A 172 12.29 1.15 23.48
CA LEU A 172 13.01 0.45 24.56
C LEU A 172 14.02 1.36 25.26
N LYS A 173 14.72 2.24 24.52
CA LYS A 173 15.66 3.20 25.11
C LYS A 173 14.97 4.19 26.05
N LYS A 174 13.74 4.63 25.74
CA LYS A 174 12.94 5.51 26.62
C LYS A 174 12.62 4.86 27.98
N ASN A 175 12.64 3.52 28.04
CA ASN A 175 12.34 2.75 29.24
C ASN A 175 13.59 2.05 29.82
N ASP A 176 14.81 2.57 29.56
CA ASP A 176 16.11 2.03 30.01
C ASP A 176 16.41 0.58 29.60
N MET A 177 15.67 0.05 28.62
CA MET A 177 15.82 -1.29 28.09
C MET A 177 16.51 -1.27 26.72
N THR A 178 17.05 -2.42 26.31
CA THR A 178 17.66 -2.58 24.97
C THR A 178 17.33 -3.96 24.45
N LEU A 179 17.11 -4.09 23.14
CA LEU A 179 16.88 -5.39 22.47
C LEU A 179 17.94 -6.44 22.85
N LYS A 180 19.22 -6.05 22.97
CA LYS A 180 20.30 -6.95 23.43
C LYS A 180 20.11 -7.45 24.87
N LYS A 181 19.62 -6.60 25.79
CA LYS A 181 19.32 -6.99 27.18
C LYS A 181 18.09 -7.90 27.24
N MET A 182 17.09 -7.67 26.38
CA MET A 182 15.89 -8.51 26.26
C MET A 182 16.18 -9.92 25.71
N ILE A 183 17.10 -10.01 24.76
CA ILE A 183 17.56 -11.31 24.23
C ILE A 183 18.33 -12.07 25.31
N LYS A 184 19.24 -11.41 26.04
CA LYS A 184 20.05 -12.04 27.11
C LYS A 184 19.23 -12.46 28.33
N SER A 185 18.20 -11.70 28.70
CA SER A 185 17.32 -12.00 29.84
C SER A 185 16.32 -13.12 29.55
N GLY A 186 16.11 -13.49 28.28
CA GLY A 186 15.12 -14.51 27.90
C GLY A 186 13.67 -14.03 27.91
N HIS A 187 13.41 -12.79 28.33
CA HIS A 187 12.08 -12.17 28.37
C HIS A 187 11.45 -12.07 26.96
N ILE A 188 12.28 -12.09 25.92
CA ILE A 188 11.82 -12.07 24.53
C ILE A 188 10.94 -13.28 24.18
N LYS A 189 11.16 -14.45 24.79
CA LYS A 189 10.32 -15.64 24.54
C LYS A 189 8.91 -15.48 25.10
N VAL A 190 8.79 -14.87 26.29
CA VAL A 190 7.51 -14.57 26.92
C VAL A 190 6.77 -13.53 26.09
N LEU A 191 7.47 -12.47 25.67
CA LEU A 191 6.93 -11.42 24.81
C LEU A 191 6.39 -11.96 23.49
N LEU A 192 7.16 -12.81 22.80
CA LEU A 192 6.75 -13.44 21.54
C LEU A 192 5.50 -14.31 21.72
N LYS A 193 5.40 -15.04 22.85
CA LYS A 193 4.21 -15.86 23.16
C LYS A 193 2.98 -14.98 23.41
N THR A 194 3.12 -13.91 24.19
CA THR A 194 2.03 -12.95 24.47
C THR A 194 1.53 -12.27 23.21
N LEU A 195 2.45 -11.85 22.33
CA LEU A 195 2.15 -11.16 21.07
C LEU A 195 1.84 -12.11 19.91
N ARG A 196 1.76 -13.43 20.14
CA ARG A 196 1.52 -14.45 19.11
C ARG A 196 2.45 -14.28 17.89
N CYS A 197 3.73 -14.09 18.16
CA CYS A 197 4.78 -13.94 17.16
C CYS A 197 5.66 -15.19 17.15
N ASN A 198 5.98 -15.68 15.95
CA ASN A 198 6.75 -16.92 15.80
C ASN A 198 8.27 -16.69 16.00
N SER A 199 8.75 -15.50 15.65
CA SER A 199 10.14 -15.11 15.76
C SER A 199 10.28 -13.63 16.10
N LEU A 200 11.49 -13.22 16.49
CA LEU A 200 11.81 -11.80 16.69
C LEU A 200 11.60 -11.00 15.39
N GLU A 201 11.98 -11.55 14.25
CA GLU A 201 11.77 -10.90 12.95
C GLU A 201 10.28 -10.73 12.63
N ASP A 202 9.45 -11.71 12.97
CA ASP A 202 7.99 -11.62 12.83
C ASP A 202 7.41 -10.52 13.73
N MET A 203 7.89 -10.41 14.97
CA MET A 203 7.51 -9.31 15.87
C MET A 203 7.93 -7.94 15.30
N LEU A 204 9.19 -7.79 14.88
CA LEU A 204 9.69 -6.54 14.30
C LEU A 204 8.93 -6.18 13.01
N GLY A 205 8.69 -7.15 12.13
CA GLY A 205 7.90 -6.95 10.92
C GLY A 205 6.44 -6.57 11.21
N LYS A 206 5.83 -7.14 12.26
CA LYS A 206 4.48 -6.76 12.72
C LYS A 206 4.45 -5.36 13.33
N VAL A 207 5.50 -4.97 14.07
CA VAL A 207 5.61 -3.61 14.62
C VAL A 207 5.81 -2.59 13.50
N GLY A 208 6.73 -2.84 12.57
CA GLY A 208 7.01 -1.92 11.47
C GLY A 208 5.93 -1.88 10.39
N SER A 209 5.13 -2.94 10.24
CA SER A 209 3.91 -2.90 9.39
C SER A 209 2.70 -2.30 10.10
N GLY A 210 2.80 -1.96 11.39
CA GLY A 210 1.71 -1.41 12.19
C GLY A 210 0.66 -2.43 12.64
N SER A 211 0.92 -3.73 12.46
CA SER A 211 0.06 -4.82 12.96
C SER A 211 0.12 -4.95 14.48
N ILE A 212 1.28 -4.65 15.09
CA ILE A 212 1.46 -4.56 16.54
C ILE A 212 1.81 -3.13 16.89
N THR A 213 0.99 -2.51 17.72
CA THR A 213 1.21 -1.15 18.20
C THR A 213 2.34 -1.11 19.25
N ILE A 214 3.09 0.00 19.25
CA ILE A 214 4.11 0.30 20.27
C ILE A 214 3.56 0.18 21.69
N GLN A 215 2.35 0.68 21.95
CA GLN A 215 1.74 0.58 23.28
C GLN A 215 1.43 -0.86 23.69
N THR A 216 0.98 -1.70 22.75
CA THR A 216 0.78 -3.14 22.98
C THR A 216 2.11 -3.83 23.27
N LEU A 217 3.17 -3.45 22.54
CA LEU A 217 4.53 -3.93 22.77
C LEU A 217 5.03 -3.51 24.17
N LEU A 218 4.83 -2.26 24.58
CA LEU A 218 5.21 -1.74 25.90
C LEU A 218 4.42 -2.40 27.04
N LYS A 219 3.10 -2.55 26.88
CA LYS A 219 2.24 -3.28 27.84
C LYS A 219 2.67 -4.73 28.04
N ALA A 220 3.21 -5.35 26.99
CA ALA A 220 3.74 -6.71 27.04
C ALA A 220 5.20 -6.78 27.52
N LEU A 221 5.97 -5.68 27.40
CA LEU A 221 7.34 -5.55 27.88
C LEU A 221 7.44 -5.30 29.38
N ILE A 222 6.48 -4.58 29.98
CA ILE A 222 6.46 -4.27 31.42
C ILE A 222 5.68 -5.37 32.15
N PRO A 223 6.34 -6.19 33.01
CA PRO A 223 5.65 -7.17 33.85
C PRO A 223 4.63 -6.49 34.76
N PRO A 224 3.51 -7.16 35.10
CA PRO A 224 2.47 -6.60 35.97
C PRO A 224 2.99 -6.14 37.35
N GLU A 225 4.16 -6.63 37.78
CA GLU A 225 4.79 -6.29 39.06
C GLU A 225 5.36 -4.86 39.11
N LEU A 226 5.72 -4.27 37.97
CA LEU A 226 6.27 -2.90 37.88
C LEU A 226 5.22 -1.83 37.56
N ARG A 227 3.93 -2.20 37.44
CA ARG A 227 2.83 -1.27 37.07
C ARG A 227 2.32 -0.38 38.21
N LYS A 228 2.70 -0.67 39.47
CA LYS A 228 2.11 -0.02 40.64
C LYS A 228 2.36 1.50 40.74
N ASP A 229 3.35 2.05 40.04
CA ASP A 229 3.68 3.48 40.16
C ASP A 229 3.20 4.36 38.99
N GLN A 230 2.67 3.78 37.89
CA GLN A 230 2.20 4.56 36.73
C GLN A 230 0.69 4.46 36.44
N GLU A 231 -0.01 3.47 37.00
CA GLU A 231 -1.45 3.27 36.73
C GLU A 231 -2.40 4.25 37.46
N ILE A 232 -1.91 5.06 38.41
CA ILE A 232 -2.79 6.00 39.16
C ILE A 232 -3.13 7.25 38.34
N SER A 233 -2.42 7.58 37.26
CA SER A 233 -2.61 8.85 36.52
C SER A 233 -3.31 8.74 35.15
N GLN A 234 -3.52 7.55 34.58
CA GLN A 234 -4.07 7.39 33.21
C GLN A 234 -5.44 6.71 33.13
N ALA A 235 -6.02 6.27 34.25
CA ALA A 235 -7.33 5.61 34.25
C ALA A 235 -8.54 6.58 34.20
N GLN A 236 -8.32 7.90 34.08
CA GLN A 236 -9.37 8.92 34.18
C GLN A 236 -9.34 9.98 33.06
N THR A 237 -8.79 9.70 31.88
CA THR A 237 -8.84 10.66 30.77
C THR A 237 -9.64 10.10 29.61
N SER A 238 -10.65 10.86 29.18
CA SER A 238 -11.51 10.52 28.05
C SER A 238 -10.70 10.52 26.74
N PRO A 239 -11.18 9.85 25.66
CA PRO A 239 -10.54 9.93 24.35
C PRO A 239 -10.35 11.37 23.85
N GLU A 240 -11.22 12.30 24.27
CA GLU A 240 -11.14 13.73 23.97
C GLU A 240 -9.95 14.39 24.67
N ASP A 241 -9.67 14.02 25.92
CA ASP A 241 -8.53 14.54 26.69
C ASP A 241 -7.18 14.05 26.12
N MET A 242 -7.13 12.82 25.61
CA MET A 242 -5.93 12.31 24.94
C MET A 242 -5.66 12.98 23.60
N ALA A 243 -6.72 13.27 22.83
CA ALA A 243 -6.60 14.04 21.59
C ALA A 243 -6.09 15.47 21.89
N ALA A 244 -6.61 16.12 22.93
CA ALA A 244 -6.14 17.44 23.36
C ALA A 244 -4.67 17.44 23.82
N ALA A 245 -4.22 16.39 24.53
CA ALA A 245 -2.83 16.25 24.97
C ALA A 245 -1.86 16.14 23.78
N MET A 246 -2.20 15.36 22.76
CA MET A 246 -1.38 15.19 21.54
C MET A 246 -1.25 16.49 20.72
N VAL A 247 -2.26 17.36 20.78
CA VAL A 247 -2.26 18.66 20.08
C VAL A 247 -1.35 19.68 20.80
N SER A 248 -1.15 19.55 22.11
CA SER A 248 -0.43 20.55 22.92
C SER A 248 1.06 20.72 22.56
N HIS A 249 1.67 19.77 21.82
CA HIS A 249 3.05 19.83 21.35
C HIS A 249 3.24 20.48 19.96
N GLN A 250 2.18 20.95 19.29
CA GLN A 250 2.22 21.51 17.92
C GLN A 250 2.84 22.91 17.78
N ARG A 251 3.42 23.50 18.83
CA ARG A 251 3.90 24.90 18.85
C ARG A 251 5.41 25.10 18.61
N ALA A 252 6.12 24.09 18.14
CA ALA A 252 7.53 24.24 17.76
C ALA A 252 7.66 24.37 16.22
N GLU A 253 8.09 25.54 15.75
CA GLU A 253 8.49 25.75 14.36
C GLU A 253 9.67 24.84 14.01
N VAL A 254 9.49 23.92 13.07
CA VAL A 254 10.57 23.11 12.50
C VAL A 254 10.54 23.25 10.99
N ALA A 255 11.58 23.89 10.44
CA ALA A 255 11.81 23.98 9.02
C ALA A 255 12.50 22.71 8.52
N GLY A 256 11.85 21.96 7.62
CA GLY A 256 12.43 20.80 6.95
C GLY A 256 11.73 20.53 5.62
N SER A 257 12.49 20.41 4.53
CA SER A 257 11.91 20.14 3.21
C SER A 257 11.59 18.66 3.01
N GLY A 258 10.34 18.33 2.69
CA GLY A 258 9.94 17.00 2.21
C GLY A 258 8.64 16.50 2.84
N SER A 259 7.60 16.36 2.00
CA SER A 259 6.21 15.99 2.34
C SER A 259 5.42 17.00 3.19
N VAL A 260 4.16 17.24 2.83
CA VAL A 260 3.23 18.22 3.46
C VAL A 260 2.86 17.85 4.91
N ILE A 261 3.07 16.60 5.31
CA ILE A 261 2.74 16.10 6.64
C ILE A 261 3.95 15.31 7.14
N GLN A 262 4.57 15.80 8.19
CA GLN A 262 5.72 15.16 8.82
C GLN A 262 5.26 14.31 10.01
N ILE A 263 5.83 13.13 10.15
CA ILE A 263 5.66 12.26 11.31
C ILE A 263 6.92 12.42 12.17
N ASP A 264 6.78 12.52 13.50
CA ASP A 264 7.95 12.68 14.38
C ASP A 264 8.96 11.53 14.22
N GLY A 265 10.09 11.85 13.60
CA GLY A 265 11.25 10.98 13.39
C GLY A 265 11.11 9.92 12.29
N ILE A 266 10.17 10.04 11.34
CA ILE A 266 10.07 9.11 10.19
C ILE A 266 9.65 9.86 8.91
N ASP A 267 10.53 9.87 7.90
CA ASP A 267 10.32 10.65 6.66
C ASP A 267 9.65 9.85 5.51
N ASP A 268 9.60 8.52 5.58
CA ASP A 268 9.28 7.64 4.43
C ASP A 268 8.05 6.72 4.64
N VAL A 269 7.03 7.21 5.35
CA VAL A 269 5.75 6.50 5.53
C VAL A 269 4.71 7.05 4.55
N LEU A 270 3.91 6.15 3.95
CA LEU A 270 2.77 6.56 3.12
C LEU A 270 1.73 7.27 4.01
N VAL A 271 1.65 8.60 3.91
CA VAL A 271 0.67 9.42 4.61
C VAL A 271 -0.45 9.82 3.66
N LYS A 272 -1.70 9.67 4.09
CA LYS A 272 -2.89 10.08 3.33
C LYS A 272 -3.82 10.91 4.20
N VAL A 273 -4.32 12.02 3.67
CA VAL A 273 -5.39 12.81 4.29
C VAL A 273 -6.70 12.02 4.26
N SER A 274 -7.37 11.92 5.41
CA SER A 274 -8.65 11.20 5.50
C SER A 274 -9.76 11.95 4.78
N GLN A 275 -10.65 11.20 4.12
CA GLN A 275 -11.80 11.76 3.41
C GLN A 275 -12.99 12.07 4.33
N CYS A 276 -13.00 11.52 5.54
CA CYS A 276 -14.14 11.65 6.44
C CYS A 276 -14.19 12.99 7.19
N CYS A 277 -13.06 13.71 7.29
CA CYS A 277 -12.98 14.98 8.00
C CYS A 277 -12.12 16.02 7.27
N ASN A 278 -11.45 15.63 6.17
CA ASN A 278 -10.73 16.50 5.25
C ASN A 278 -9.90 17.60 5.95
N PRO A 279 -8.92 17.23 6.80
CA PRO A 279 -8.13 18.22 7.52
C PRO A 279 -7.28 19.06 6.55
N VAL A 280 -7.15 20.35 6.85
CA VAL A 280 -6.39 21.34 6.08
C VAL A 280 -5.26 21.92 6.93
N PRO A 281 -4.19 22.47 6.32
CA PRO A 281 -3.10 23.07 7.08
C PRO A 281 -3.58 24.10 8.10
N GLY A 282 -3.19 23.91 9.37
CA GLY A 282 -3.66 24.70 10.51
C GLY A 282 -4.67 23.97 11.40
N ASP A 283 -5.30 22.89 10.93
CA ASP A 283 -6.12 22.05 11.80
C ASP A 283 -5.26 21.27 12.81
N PRO A 284 -5.75 21.07 14.04
CA PRO A 284 -5.16 20.11 14.96
C PRO A 284 -5.35 18.71 14.41
N ILE A 285 -4.26 18.10 13.95
CA ILE A 285 -4.29 16.79 13.30
C ILE A 285 -3.72 15.67 14.18
N VAL A 286 -4.27 14.48 13.98
CA VAL A 286 -3.82 13.22 14.58
C VAL A 286 -3.72 12.18 13.46
N GLY A 287 -2.61 11.45 13.43
CA GLY A 287 -2.39 10.34 12.51
C GLY A 287 -3.00 9.06 13.07
N PHE A 288 -3.70 8.31 12.23
CA PHE A 288 -4.25 6.99 12.54
C PHE A 288 -3.58 5.93 11.66
N ILE A 289 -2.93 4.95 12.28
CA ILE A 289 -2.25 3.88 11.54
C ILE A 289 -3.29 2.94 10.95
N THR A 290 -3.38 2.83 9.62
CA THR A 290 -4.31 1.94 8.92
C THR A 290 -3.71 0.56 8.65
N THR A 291 -4.55 -0.46 8.44
CA THR A 291 -4.09 -1.80 8.08
C THR A 291 -3.66 -1.84 6.60
N GLY A 292 -2.35 -1.72 6.35
CA GLY A 292 -1.74 -1.89 5.02
C GLY A 292 -1.86 -0.71 4.05
N ARG A 293 -2.45 0.43 4.45
CA ARG A 293 -2.55 1.65 3.62
C ARG A 293 -1.74 2.83 4.18
N GLY A 294 -0.84 2.58 5.13
CA GLY A 294 -0.03 3.61 5.77
C GLY A 294 -0.79 4.37 6.86
N VAL A 295 -0.56 5.67 6.99
CA VAL A 295 -1.12 6.52 8.04
C VAL A 295 -2.21 7.42 7.45
N SER A 296 -3.40 7.40 8.03
CA SER A 296 -4.53 8.27 7.68
C SER A 296 -4.56 9.48 8.62
N VAL A 297 -4.61 10.69 8.10
CA VAL A 297 -4.59 11.92 8.92
C VAL A 297 -6.00 12.42 9.15
N HIS A 298 -6.37 12.62 10.41
CA HIS A 298 -7.69 13.07 10.85
C HIS A 298 -7.57 14.36 11.66
N LYS A 299 -8.65 15.15 11.74
CA LYS A 299 -8.80 16.18 12.78
C LYS A 299 -8.87 15.51 14.15
N SER A 300 -8.33 16.16 15.18
CA SER A 300 -8.31 15.64 16.55
C SER A 300 -9.72 15.36 17.11
N ASP A 301 -10.73 16.10 16.64
CA ASP A 301 -12.14 16.00 17.03
C ASP A 301 -12.98 15.11 16.09
N CYS A 302 -12.36 14.42 15.14
CA CYS A 302 -13.08 13.60 14.17
C CYS A 302 -13.79 12.40 14.85
N SER A 303 -15.12 12.30 14.71
CA SER A 303 -15.92 11.19 15.28
C SER A 303 -15.43 9.80 14.86
N ASN A 304 -15.02 9.65 13.60
CA ASN A 304 -14.46 8.41 13.08
C ASN A 304 -13.09 8.08 13.69
N LEU A 305 -12.28 9.10 14.02
CA LEU A 305 -11.03 8.91 14.75
C LEU A 305 -11.32 8.52 16.20
N LEU A 306 -12.20 9.25 16.89
CA LEU A 306 -12.57 9.01 18.29
C LEU A 306 -13.19 7.62 18.51
N SER A 307 -13.85 7.07 17.48
CA SER A 307 -14.40 5.70 17.49
C SER A 307 -13.35 4.61 17.26
N THR A 308 -12.11 4.98 16.92
CA THR A 308 -11.02 4.03 16.71
C THR A 308 -10.21 3.82 17.98
N ASP A 309 -9.44 2.73 18.00
CA ASP A 309 -8.54 2.44 19.12
C ASP A 309 -7.46 3.54 19.24
N PRO A 310 -7.43 4.31 20.34
CA PRO A 310 -6.44 5.36 20.56
C PRO A 310 -5.00 4.87 20.55
N GLN A 311 -4.78 3.57 20.75
CA GLN A 311 -3.44 2.99 20.64
C GLN A 311 -2.86 3.18 19.22
N ARG A 312 -3.70 3.25 18.18
CA ARG A 312 -3.28 3.42 16.78
C ARG A 312 -3.10 4.88 16.38
N TRP A 313 -3.21 5.82 17.33
CA TRP A 313 -3.01 7.24 17.09
C TRP A 313 -1.53 7.59 17.17
N MET A 314 -1.11 8.57 16.40
CA MET A 314 0.26 9.03 16.28
C MET A 314 0.29 10.54 16.05
N GLU A 315 1.27 11.20 16.63
CA GLU A 315 1.50 12.63 16.41
C GLU A 315 2.02 12.89 15.01
N VAL A 316 1.42 13.88 14.35
CA VAL A 316 1.72 14.31 13.00
C VAL A 316 1.66 15.83 12.94
N PHE A 317 2.49 16.41 12.10
CA PHE A 317 2.65 17.85 11.97
C PHE A 317 2.45 18.28 10.53
N TRP A 318 1.88 19.47 10.35
CA TRP A 318 1.87 20.12 9.04
C TRP A 318 3.27 20.61 8.71
N ASN A 319 3.77 20.24 7.54
CA ASN A 319 4.94 20.86 6.95
C ASN A 319 4.44 21.90 5.95
N ASN A 320 4.70 23.17 6.23
CA ASN A 320 4.29 24.30 5.39
C ASN A 320 5.18 24.37 4.14
N ALA A 321 5.01 23.41 3.23
CA ALA A 321 5.52 23.51 1.87
C ALA A 321 4.46 24.21 1.01
N ASP A 322 4.70 25.50 0.76
CA ASP A 322 3.83 26.35 -0.06
C ASP A 322 3.67 25.77 -1.48
N SER A 323 2.42 25.50 -1.87
CA SER A 323 1.84 25.57 -3.24
C SER A 323 0.69 24.58 -3.52
N HIS A 324 0.11 23.93 -2.51
CA HIS A 324 -0.99 22.97 -2.72
C HIS A 324 -2.34 23.56 -2.29
N GLN A 325 -3.39 23.29 -3.07
CA GLN A 325 -4.77 23.54 -2.67
C GLN A 325 -5.33 22.27 -2.01
N TYR A 326 -6.06 22.44 -0.91
CA TYR A 326 -6.58 21.37 -0.08
C TYR A 326 -8.10 21.36 -0.15
N ARG A 327 -8.67 20.16 -0.28
CA ARG A 327 -10.12 19.98 -0.33
C ARG A 327 -10.71 20.07 1.07
N ALA A 328 -11.74 20.90 1.22
CA ALA A 328 -12.59 20.97 2.39
C ALA A 328 -14.06 20.90 1.96
N GLU A 329 -14.86 20.18 2.72
CA GLU A 329 -16.31 20.12 2.49
C GLU A 329 -17.02 21.06 3.46
N ILE A 330 -17.93 21.86 2.92
CA ILE A 330 -18.77 22.78 3.67
C ILE A 330 -20.24 22.49 3.38
N GLN A 331 -21.06 22.58 4.43
CA GLN A 331 -22.50 22.50 4.36
C GLN A 331 -23.09 23.91 4.59
N VAL A 332 -23.86 24.40 3.62
CA VAL A 332 -24.56 25.69 3.68
C VAL A 332 -26.05 25.44 3.68
N ILE A 333 -26.74 25.91 4.71
CA ILE A 333 -28.20 25.89 4.81
C ILE A 333 -28.69 27.32 4.55
N ALA A 334 -29.56 27.49 3.56
CA ALA A 334 -30.05 28.78 3.14
C ALA A 334 -31.57 28.76 2.90
N GLU A 335 -32.19 29.93 2.93
CA GLU A 335 -33.58 30.11 2.51
C GLU A 335 -33.72 29.84 1.00
N ASN A 336 -34.80 29.13 0.61
CA ASN A 336 -35.06 28.81 -0.78
C ASN A 336 -35.56 30.04 -1.57
N SER A 337 -34.62 30.92 -1.93
CA SER A 337 -34.88 32.14 -2.68
C SER A 337 -34.30 32.08 -4.08
N LYS A 338 -34.86 32.86 -5.00
CA LYS A 338 -34.36 32.94 -6.38
C LYS A 338 -32.95 33.54 -6.39
N GLY A 339 -31.99 32.82 -6.94
CA GLY A 339 -30.61 33.31 -7.11
C GLY A 339 -29.63 32.87 -6.02
N ILE A 340 -30.10 32.19 -4.96
CA ILE A 340 -29.26 31.81 -3.81
C ILE A 340 -27.98 31.04 -4.18
N PHE A 341 -28.06 30.15 -5.17
CA PHE A 341 -26.89 29.43 -5.67
C PHE A 341 -25.85 30.36 -6.31
N ALA A 342 -26.30 31.34 -7.10
CA ALA A 342 -25.42 32.29 -7.76
C ALA A 342 -24.73 33.19 -6.73
N ASP A 343 -25.46 33.62 -5.71
CA ASP A 343 -24.92 34.43 -4.62
C ASP A 343 -23.83 33.66 -3.84
N ILE A 344 -24.09 32.41 -3.47
CA ILE A 344 -23.12 31.54 -2.78
C ILE A 344 -21.90 31.28 -3.67
N SER A 345 -22.11 30.95 -4.94
CA SER A 345 -21.02 30.70 -5.89
C SER A 345 -20.15 31.94 -6.10
N SER A 346 -20.75 33.12 -6.18
CA SER A 346 -20.04 34.40 -6.30
C SER A 346 -19.24 34.74 -5.05
N ALA A 347 -19.78 34.48 -3.86
CA ALA A 347 -19.07 34.69 -2.59
C ALA A 347 -17.82 33.81 -2.52
N ILE A 348 -17.94 32.50 -2.82
CA ILE A 348 -16.82 31.56 -2.85
C ILE A 348 -15.74 31.99 -3.86
N GLY A 349 -16.16 32.44 -5.05
CA GLY A 349 -15.24 32.91 -6.08
C GLY A 349 -14.49 34.19 -5.69
N THR A 350 -15.15 35.10 -4.97
CA THR A 350 -14.55 36.36 -4.48
C THR A 350 -13.42 36.10 -3.50
N ASP A 351 -13.55 35.05 -2.69
CA ASP A 351 -12.51 34.64 -1.73
C ASP A 351 -11.34 33.89 -2.39
N ASN A 352 -11.35 33.68 -3.72
CA ASN A 352 -10.36 32.90 -4.47
C ASN A 352 -10.31 31.41 -4.06
N ALA A 353 -11.46 30.82 -3.74
CA ALA A 353 -11.60 29.38 -3.56
C ALA A 353 -12.23 28.72 -4.81
N THR A 354 -11.74 27.54 -5.18
CA THR A 354 -12.28 26.77 -6.32
C THR A 354 -13.35 25.82 -5.82
N ILE A 355 -14.50 25.72 -6.52
CA ILE A 355 -15.53 24.71 -6.24
C ILE A 355 -15.19 23.45 -7.04
N SER A 356 -14.92 22.34 -6.35
CA SER A 356 -14.61 21.05 -6.97
C SER A 356 -15.85 20.19 -7.20
N ASP A 357 -16.81 20.26 -6.27
CA ASP A 357 -18.06 19.50 -6.33
C ASP A 357 -19.16 20.26 -5.59
N ILE A 358 -20.40 20.09 -6.05
CA ILE A 358 -21.56 20.73 -5.46
C ILE A 358 -22.79 19.84 -5.59
N SER A 359 -23.47 19.64 -4.47
CA SER A 359 -24.78 19.01 -4.43
C SER A 359 -25.74 19.90 -3.64
N ALA A 360 -26.99 19.97 -4.09
CA ALA A 360 -28.02 20.79 -3.48
C ALA A 360 -29.32 19.99 -3.40
N HIS A 361 -30.01 20.11 -2.28
CA HIS A 361 -31.34 19.53 -2.13
C HIS A 361 -32.24 20.47 -1.32
N THR A 362 -33.50 20.57 -1.75
CA THR A 362 -34.52 21.34 -1.05
C THR A 362 -35.17 20.44 0.01
N THR A 363 -35.29 20.96 1.23
CA THR A 363 -35.94 20.27 2.34
C THR A 363 -37.45 20.47 2.31
N ALA A 364 -38.18 19.69 3.14
CA ALA A 364 -39.63 19.82 3.29
C ALA A 364 -40.08 21.15 3.92
N VAL A 365 -39.15 21.93 4.50
CA VAL A 365 -39.41 23.20 5.20
C VAL A 365 -39.03 24.41 4.34
N ASP A 366 -38.92 24.22 3.01
CA ASP A 366 -38.58 25.25 2.03
C ASP A 366 -37.22 25.93 2.27
N THR A 367 -36.25 25.15 2.78
CA THR A 367 -34.84 25.54 2.83
C THR A 367 -34.04 24.73 1.81
N VAL A 368 -32.90 25.26 1.38
CA VAL A 368 -31.95 24.55 0.51
C VAL A 368 -30.69 24.24 1.30
N GLU A 369 -30.29 22.97 1.25
CA GLU A 369 -29.03 22.51 1.80
C GLU A 369 -28.04 22.24 0.66
N PHE A 370 -26.93 22.96 0.69
CA PHE A 370 -25.80 22.78 -0.21
C PHE A 370 -24.69 22.03 0.50
N THR A 371 -24.18 20.97 -0.12
CA THR A 371 -22.90 20.36 0.23
C THR A 371 -21.90 20.70 -0.86
N ILE A 372 -20.89 21.49 -0.51
CA ILE A 372 -19.93 22.07 -1.46
C ILE A 372 -18.53 21.62 -1.06
N VAL A 373 -17.81 21.03 -2.01
CA VAL A 373 -16.38 20.72 -1.85
C VAL A 373 -15.58 21.88 -2.45
N VAL A 374 -14.83 22.58 -1.62
CA VAL A 374 -13.99 23.72 -2.00
C VAL A 374 -12.51 23.38 -1.86
N GLU A 375 -11.69 23.98 -2.71
CA GLU A 375 -10.22 23.91 -2.65
C GLU A 375 -9.66 25.21 -2.05
N VAL A 376 -9.07 25.10 -0.86
CA VAL A 376 -8.57 26.21 -0.04
C VAL A 376 -7.07 26.06 0.25
N LYS A 377 -6.41 27.12 0.71
CA LYS A 377 -4.96 27.12 0.95
C LYS A 377 -4.59 26.58 2.33
N ASN A 378 -5.32 27.03 3.34
CA ASN A 378 -5.10 26.74 4.74
C ASN A 378 -6.40 26.98 5.53
N LEU A 379 -6.35 26.73 6.83
CA LEU A 379 -7.47 26.94 7.74
C LEU A 379 -7.93 28.40 7.78
N ASP A 380 -7.01 29.36 7.75
CA ASP A 380 -7.35 30.80 7.80
C ASP A 380 -8.18 31.22 6.58
N HIS A 381 -7.80 30.77 5.38
CA HIS A 381 -8.55 31.00 4.16
C HIS A 381 -9.95 30.36 4.23
N LEU A 382 -10.06 29.13 4.76
CA LEU A 382 -11.36 28.49 4.95
C LEU A 382 -12.24 29.25 5.95
N GLN A 383 -11.67 29.72 7.05
CA GLN A 383 -12.42 30.47 8.08
C GLN A 383 -12.93 31.81 7.54
N LEU A 384 -12.14 32.52 6.75
CA LEU A 384 -12.56 33.74 6.06
C LEU A 384 -13.78 33.47 5.15
N LEU A 385 -13.71 32.43 4.33
CA LEU A 385 -14.79 32.02 3.44
C LEU A 385 -16.07 31.66 4.22
N LEU A 386 -15.93 30.86 5.28
CA LEU A 386 -17.06 30.50 6.14
C LEU A 386 -17.69 31.74 6.81
N GLN A 387 -16.87 32.73 7.19
CA GLN A 387 -17.34 33.98 7.77
C GLN A 387 -18.13 34.81 6.76
N HIS A 388 -17.64 34.98 5.53
CA HIS A 388 -18.35 35.72 4.49
C HIS A 388 -19.68 35.05 4.13
N LEU A 389 -19.72 33.71 4.00
CA LEU A 389 -20.97 33.00 3.75
C LEU A 389 -22.00 33.18 4.88
N ARG A 390 -21.56 33.24 6.14
CA ARG A 390 -22.45 33.50 7.30
C ARG A 390 -23.01 34.91 7.34
N GLN A 391 -22.37 35.88 6.71
CA GLN A 391 -22.82 37.27 6.67
C GLN A 391 -23.91 37.52 5.62
N MET A 392 -24.14 36.57 4.72
CA MET A 392 -25.18 36.65 3.72
C MET A 392 -26.56 36.52 4.39
N ALA A 393 -27.46 37.47 4.13
CA ALA A 393 -28.79 37.51 4.76
C ALA A 393 -29.63 36.24 4.51
N SER A 394 -29.45 35.60 3.36
CA SER A 394 -30.19 34.40 2.96
C SER A 394 -29.61 33.10 3.52
N VAL A 395 -28.45 33.13 4.17
CA VAL A 395 -27.77 31.96 4.73
C VAL A 395 -28.13 31.81 6.21
N ILE A 396 -28.72 30.68 6.56
CA ILE A 396 -29.18 30.35 7.91
C ILE A 396 -28.02 29.77 8.73
N ALA A 397 -27.26 28.85 8.14
CA ALA A 397 -26.13 28.21 8.82
C ALA A 397 -25.06 27.77 7.83
N VAL A 398 -23.79 27.87 8.27
CA VAL A 398 -22.65 27.32 7.54
C VAL A 398 -21.79 26.50 8.48
N ARG A 399 -21.57 25.25 8.10
CA ARG A 399 -20.77 24.28 8.84
C ARG A 399 -19.71 23.67 7.94
N ARG A 400 -18.62 23.23 8.56
CA ARG A 400 -17.65 22.36 7.92
C ARG A 400 -18.02 20.92 8.29
N SER A 401 -17.91 19.99 7.33
CA SER A 401 -18.15 18.57 7.56
C SER A 401 -17.06 17.88 8.40
#